data_AF-A0A5D2W2N7-F1
#
_entry.id   AF-A0A5D2W2N7-F1
#
_cell.length_a   1.000
_cell.length_b   1.000
_cell.length_c   1.000
_cell.angle_alpha   90.00
_cell.angle_beta   90.00
_cell.angle_gamma   90.00
#
_symmetry.space_group_name_H-M   'P 1'
#
loop_
_entity.id
_entity.type
_entity.pdbx_description
1 polymer ?
#
loop_
_entity_poly.entity_id
_entity_poly.type
_entity_poly.pdbx_seq_one_letter_code
_entity_poly.pdbx_strand_id
1 'polypeptide(L)'
;MLGQGGFGPVYRGTLDDGKEIAVKRLLKASGQGLEEFMNEVLVISKLQHRNLVRLLGCCVEGEEKMLAYEYMPNKSLDAFLFG
;
A
#
# COMPACT_ATOMS: atom_id res chain seq x y z
N MET A 1 6.32 7.73 8.66
CA MET A 1 5.21 6.76 8.83
C MET A 1 3.91 7.50 8.60
N LEU A 2 2.99 6.94 7.80
CA LEU A 2 1.67 7.53 7.49
C LEU A 2 0.54 6.91 8.32
N GLY A 3 0.72 5.68 8.77
CA GLY A 3 -0.23 4.96 9.62
C GLY A 3 0.16 3.49 9.75
N GLN A 4 -0.57 2.75 10.59
CA GLN A 4 -0.39 1.32 10.77
C GLN A 4 -1.78 0.66 10.80
N GLY A 5 -2.03 -0.27 9.88
CA GLY A 5 -3.24 -1.09 9.87
C GLY A 5 -2.95 -2.53 10.26
N GLY A 6 -3.97 -3.39 10.27
CA GLY A 6 -3.83 -4.82 10.58
C GLY A 6 -2.88 -5.59 9.65
N PHE A 7 -2.61 -5.04 8.47
CA PHE A 7 -1.74 -5.63 7.45
C PHE A 7 -0.31 -5.06 7.46
N GLY A 8 -0.01 -4.16 8.40
CA GLY A 8 1.32 -3.57 8.57
C GLY A 8 1.39 -2.06 8.42
N PRO A 9 2.61 -1.51 8.60
CA PRO A 9 2.85 -0.07 8.54
C PRO A 9 2.86 0.46 7.10
N VAL A 10 2.41 1.70 6.95
CA VAL A 10 2.45 2.48 5.71
C VAL A 10 3.43 3.64 5.87
N TYR A 11 4.28 3.83 4.87
CA TYR A 11 5.31 4.87 4.84
C TYR A 11 5.09 5.80 3.64
N ARG A 12 5.49 7.07 3.78
CA ARG A 12 5.64 7.99 2.64
C ARG A 12 7.04 7.80 2.09
N GLY A 13 7.17 7.80 0.77
CA GLY A 13 8.45 7.80 0.07
C GLY A 13 8.42 8.71 -1.14
N THR A 14 9.59 8.95 -1.71
CA THR A 14 9.78 9.69 -2.96
C THR A 14 10.65 8.83 -3.87
N LEU A 15 10.18 8.61 -5.11
CA LEU A 15 10.96 7.92 -6.14
C LEU A 15 12.03 8.85 -6.72
N ASP A 16 12.99 8.29 -7.45
CA ASP A 16 14.09 9.04 -8.07
C ASP A 16 13.62 10.13 -9.05
N ASP A 17 12.43 9.94 -9.65
CA ASP A 17 11.78 10.92 -10.52
C ASP A 17 11.05 12.05 -9.75
N GLY A 18 11.15 12.06 -8.41
CA GLY A 18 10.49 13.03 -7.54
C GLY A 18 9.03 12.69 -7.21
N LYS A 19 8.49 11.59 -7.72
CA LYS A 19 7.10 11.20 -7.46
C LYS A 19 6.91 10.70 -6.04
N GLU A 20 5.92 11.27 -5.35
CA GLU A 20 5.53 10.83 -4.01
C GLU A 20 4.70 9.55 -4.03
N ILE A 21 5.02 8.64 -3.13
CA ILE A 21 4.36 7.33 -3.02
C ILE A 21 4.01 6.99 -1.58
N ALA A 22 3.05 6.09 -1.42
CA ALA A 22 2.75 5.42 -0.16
C ALA A 22 3.17 3.95 -0.27
N VAL A 23 4.06 3.49 0.62
CA VAL A 23 4.56 2.11 0.66
C VAL A 23 3.94 1.38 1.84
N LYS A 24 3.11 0.38 1.57
CA LYS A 24 2.56 -0.53 2.58
C LYS A 24 3.49 -1.74 2.68
N ARG A 25 4.18 -1.87 3.83
CA ARG A 25 4.99 -3.05 4.14
C ARG A 25 4.10 -4.08 4.80
N LEU A 26 4.02 -5.27 4.21
CA LEU A 26 3.15 -6.31 4.72
C LEU A 26 3.88 -7.09 5.83
N LEU A 27 3.20 -7.27 6.95
CA LEU A 27 3.73 -8.06 8.06
C LEU A 27 3.78 -9.55 7.67
N LYS A 28 4.76 -10.27 8.24
CA LYS A 28 4.78 -11.74 8.24
C LYS A 28 3.61 -12.27 9.07
N ALA A 29 2.44 -12.43 8.46
CA ALA A 29 1.40 -13.29 9.00
C ALA A 29 1.62 -14.70 8.44
N SER A 30 1.89 -15.66 9.32
CA SER A 30 2.07 -17.08 9.00
C SER A 30 0.94 -17.60 8.10
N GLY A 31 1.27 -18.07 6.89
CA GLY A 31 0.35 -18.74 5.96
C GLY A 31 -0.64 -17.84 5.21
N GLN A 32 -1.32 -16.92 5.89
CA GLN A 32 -2.44 -16.14 5.33
C GLN A 32 -1.98 -14.89 4.53
N GLY A 33 -0.83 -14.31 4.89
CA GLY A 33 -0.37 -13.05 4.30
C GLY A 33 0.14 -13.14 2.86
N LEU A 34 0.49 -14.33 2.35
CA LEU A 34 0.86 -14.51 0.93
C LEU A 34 -0.38 -14.51 0.03
N GLU A 35 -1.45 -15.18 0.46
CA GLU A 35 -2.70 -15.26 -0.29
C GLU A 35 -3.41 -13.90 -0.31
N GLU A 36 -3.45 -13.20 0.83
CA GLU A 36 -3.94 -11.82 0.91
C GLU A 36 -3.10 -10.86 0.05
N PHE A 37 -1.77 -11.00 0.08
CA PHE A 37 -0.88 -10.23 -0.82
C PHE A 37 -1.19 -10.50 -2.28
N MET A 38 -1.30 -11.77 -2.67
CA MET A 38 -1.62 -12.14 -4.05
C MET A 38 -3.00 -11.66 -4.48
N ASN A 39 -4.00 -11.70 -3.60
CA ASN A 39 -5.33 -11.15 -3.88
C ASN A 39 -5.28 -9.63 -4.05
N GLU A 40 -4.62 -8.90 -3.13
CA GLU A 40 -4.47 -7.44 -3.20
C GLU A 40 -3.74 -7.05 -4.50
N VAL A 41 -2.66 -7.76 -4.86
CA VAL A 41 -1.93 -7.55 -6.12
C VAL A 41 -2.79 -7.89 -7.35
N LEU A 42 -3.43 -9.06 -7.41
CA LEU A 42 -4.18 -9.51 -8.59
C LEU A 42 -5.44 -8.70 -8.87
N VAL A 43 -6.13 -8.25 -7.82
CA VAL A 43 -7.37 -7.47 -7.94
C VAL A 43 -7.04 -6.01 -8.21
N ILE A 44 -6.16 -5.40 -7.43
CA ILE A 44 -5.88 -3.96 -7.56
C ILE A 44 -5.07 -3.66 -8.83
N SER A 45 -4.17 -4.55 -9.27
CA SER A 45 -3.45 -4.34 -10.54
C SER A 45 -4.37 -4.21 -11.76
N LYS A 46 -5.56 -4.81 -11.72
CA LYS A 46 -6.55 -4.77 -12.79
C LYS A 46 -7.51 -3.58 -12.69
N LEU A 47 -7.54 -2.89 -11.56
CA LEU A 47 -8.51 -1.83 -11.28
C LEU A 47 -7.83 -0.46 -11.36
N GLN A 48 -7.82 0.13 -12.55
CA GLN A 48 -7.40 1.51 -12.76
C GLN A 48 -8.64 2.39 -12.92
N HIS A 49 -8.99 3.14 -11.89
CA HIS A 49 -10.14 4.04 -11.90
C HIS A 49 -9.86 5.27 -11.05
N ARG A 50 -10.34 6.45 -11.47
CA ARG A 50 -10.12 7.74 -10.77
C ARG A 50 -10.56 7.80 -9.30
N ASN A 51 -11.44 6.90 -8.87
CA ASN A 51 -11.96 6.84 -7.50
C ASN A 51 -11.36 5.68 -6.68
N LEU A 52 -10.36 4.99 -7.21
CA LEU A 52 -9.63 3.93 -6.53
C LEU A 52 -8.16 4.33 -6.45
N VAL A 53 -7.52 4.12 -5.29
CA VAL A 53 -6.10 4.39 -5.15
C VAL A 53 -5.31 3.49 -6.09
N ARG A 54 -4.44 4.09 -6.91
CA ARG A 54 -3.69 3.36 -7.92
C ARG A 54 -2.48 2.66 -7.29
N LEU A 55 -2.41 1.35 -7.50
CA LEU A 55 -1.18 0.57 -7.30
C LEU A 55 -0.18 0.92 -8.42
N LEU A 56 1.01 1.35 -8.02
CA LEU A 56 2.11 1.68 -8.94
C LEU A 56 3.04 0.50 -9.17
N GLY A 57 3.17 -0.38 -8.16
CA GLY A 57 4.01 -1.57 -8.25
C GLY A 57 4.05 -2.33 -6.93
N CYS A 58 4.80 -3.43 -6.94
CA CYS A 58 5.08 -4.21 -5.74
C CYS A 58 6.55 -4.63 -5.70
N CYS A 59 7.04 -4.95 -4.52
CA CYS A 59 8.35 -5.54 -4.31
C CYS A 59 8.18 -6.85 -3.53
N VAL A 60 8.85 -7.89 -4.02
CA VAL A 60 8.99 -9.18 -3.35
C VAL A 60 10.47 -9.53 -3.37
N GLU A 61 11.15 -9.27 -2.26
CA GLU A 61 12.59 -9.53 -2.14
C GLU A 61 12.87 -10.23 -0.81
N GLY A 62 13.33 -11.48 -0.91
CA GLY A 62 13.50 -12.35 0.25
C GLY A 62 12.19 -12.50 1.03
N GLU A 63 12.18 -11.96 2.25
CA GLU A 63 11.02 -12.01 3.15
C GLU A 63 10.17 -10.73 3.12
N GLU A 64 10.63 -9.72 2.40
CA GLU A 64 9.97 -8.42 2.29
C GLU A 64 8.91 -8.44 1.19
N LYS A 65 7.70 -8.05 1.53
CA LYS A 65 6.58 -7.85 0.61
C LYS A 65 6.05 -6.45 0.79
N MET A 66 6.12 -5.66 -0.27
CA MET A 66 5.73 -4.25 -0.24
C MET A 66 4.81 -3.92 -1.43
N LEU A 67 3.84 -3.06 -1.18
CA LEU A 67 2.97 -2.49 -2.19
C LEU A 67 3.19 -0.98 -2.25
N ALA A 68 3.46 -0.46 -3.45
CA ALA A 68 3.66 0.95 -3.70
C ALA A 68 2.42 1.54 -4.37
N TYR A 69 1.81 2.52 -3.72
CA TYR A 69 0.63 3.23 -4.19
C TYR A 69 0.97 4.69 -4.49
N GLU A 70 0.11 5.35 -5.26
CA GLU A 70 0.16 6.81 -5.33
C GLU A 70 -0.12 7.42 -3.95
N TYR A 71 0.59 8.51 -3.64
CA TYR A 71 0.38 9.21 -2.39
C TYR A 71 -0.90 10.06 -2.44
N MET A 72 -1.75 9.89 -1.43
CA MET A 72 -2.96 10.70 -1.24
C MET A 72 -2.69 11.79 -0.20
N PRO A 73 -2.65 13.08 -0.59
CA PRO A 73 -2.23 14.17 0.31
C PRO A 73 -3.24 14.43 1.44
N ASN A 74 -4.49 14.04 1.23
CA ASN A 74 -5.58 14.36 2.15
C ASN A 74 -5.76 13.34 3.29
N LYS A 75 -4.88 12.35 3.49
CA LYS A 75 -5.10 11.28 4.51
C LYS A 75 -6.41 10.50 4.27
N SER A 76 -6.80 9.64 5.22
CA SER A 76 -8.01 8.82 5.14
C SER A 76 -9.27 9.62 5.50
N LEU A 77 -10.42 9.19 4.97
CA LEU A 77 -11.72 9.74 5.37
C LEU A 77 -11.98 9.56 6.88
N ASP A 78 -11.57 8.42 7.43
CA ASP A 78 -11.62 8.12 8.87
C ASP A 78 -10.94 9.21 9.71
N ALA A 79 -9.74 9.66 9.30
CA ALA A 79 -9.03 10.74 9.98
C ALA A 79 -9.76 12.09 9.91
N PHE A 80 -10.54 12.35 8.85
CA PHE A 80 -11.36 13.56 8.77
C PHE A 80 -12.63 13.46 9.62
N LEU A 81 -13.22 12.27 9.72
CA LEU A 81 -14.47 12.07 10.43
C LEU A 81 -14.27 11.93 11.94
N PHE A 82 -13.15 11.34 12.38
CA PHE A 82 -12.98 10.90 13.77
C PHE A 82 -11.73 11.43 14.49
N GLY A 83 -10.74 11.97 13.78
CA GLY A 83 -9.55 12.63 14.37
C GLY A 83 -8.47 11.69 14.86
#